data_AF-A0A3B3ZBH9-F1
#
_entry.id   AF-A0A3B3ZBH9-F1
#
_cell.length_a   1.000
_cell.length_b   1.000
_cell.length_c   1.000
_cell.angle_alpha   90.00
_cell.angle_beta   90.00
_cell.angle_gamma   90.00
#
_symmetry.space_group_name_H-M   'P 1'
#
loop_
_entity.id
_entity.type
_entity.pdbx_description
1 polymer ?
#
loop_
_entity_poly.entity_id
_entity_poly.type
_entity_poly.pdbx_seq_one_letter_code
_entity_poly.pdbx_strand_id
1 'polypeptide(L)'
;MGSGDSKLLFRKAVIQLTTKTQPVEASDDAFWDQFWCETYTTIQDVFTLVPAAEIRAVREESPSNLATLCYKAVEKMVQGASVGVPTEKERQIVLNCTRLLTRILPYIFEDPDWRGFFWSTMRSSVAPWLSPCSFPSLICSSVQITKTTMLRTD
;
A
#
# COMPACT_ATOMS: atom_id res chain seq x y z
N MET A 1 -9.60 18.99 19.64
CA MET A 1 -8.81 19.70 18.62
C MET A 1 -7.70 18.73 18.18
N GLY A 2 -7.62 18.34 16.90
CA GLY A 2 -6.62 17.35 16.46
C GLY A 2 -6.87 16.62 15.12
N SER A 3 -7.99 16.87 14.42
CA SER A 3 -8.27 16.19 13.15
C SER A 3 -7.57 16.83 11.93
N GLY A 4 -7.25 18.11 11.98
CA GLY A 4 -6.61 18.84 10.87
C GLY A 4 -5.18 18.38 10.59
N ASP A 5 -4.37 18.25 11.66
CA ASP A 5 -2.96 17.86 11.54
C ASP A 5 -2.81 16.45 10.97
N SER A 6 -3.66 15.50 11.39
CA SER A 6 -3.63 14.14 10.86
C SER A 6 -4.02 14.02 9.40
N LYS A 7 -4.98 14.83 8.92
CA LYS A 7 -5.31 14.86 7.48
C LYS A 7 -4.15 15.43 6.65
N LEU A 8 -3.43 16.41 7.20
CA LEU A 8 -2.24 16.98 6.56
C LEU A 8 -1.09 15.97 6.50
N LEU A 9 -0.84 15.23 7.59
CA LEU A 9 0.18 14.17 7.63
C LEU A 9 -0.15 13.06 6.64
N PHE A 10 -1.39 12.57 6.63
CA PHE A 10 -1.87 11.60 5.66
C PHE A 10 -1.68 12.08 4.21
N ARG A 11 -2.06 13.33 3.92
CA ARG A 11 -1.90 13.89 2.57
C ARG A 11 -0.43 14.00 2.16
N LYS A 12 0.45 14.40 3.07
CA LYS A 12 1.89 14.43 2.85
C LYS A 12 2.44 13.03 2.57
N ALA A 13 2.01 12.02 3.31
CA ALA A 13 2.41 10.63 3.08
C ALA A 13 2.00 10.14 1.69
N VAL A 14 0.77 10.46 1.23
CA VAL A 14 0.31 10.12 -0.13
C VAL A 14 1.21 10.76 -1.20
N ILE A 15 1.55 12.04 -1.06
CA ILE A 15 2.43 12.74 -2.02
C ILE A 15 3.86 12.18 -1.97
N GLN A 16 4.33 11.72 -0.80
CA GLN A 16 5.64 11.09 -0.67
C GLN A 16 5.73 9.75 -1.42
N LEU A 17 4.61 9.06 -1.66
CA LEU A 17 4.61 7.82 -2.43
C LEU A 17 5.01 8.04 -3.89
N THR A 18 4.61 9.16 -4.51
CA THR A 18 4.94 9.50 -5.91
C THR A 18 6.29 10.20 -6.05
N THR A 19 6.65 11.06 -5.10
CA THR A 19 7.82 11.95 -5.23
C THR A 19 9.17 11.32 -4.88
N LYS A 20 9.20 10.22 -4.13
CA LYS A 20 10.47 9.56 -3.78
C LYS A 20 10.98 8.73 -4.97
N THR A 21 12.13 9.14 -5.51
CA THR A 21 12.87 8.41 -6.57
C THR A 21 13.36 7.03 -6.13
N GLN A 22 13.47 6.79 -4.83
CA GLN A 22 13.73 5.47 -4.26
C GLN A 22 12.50 4.94 -3.52
N PRO A 23 12.21 3.63 -3.59
CA PRO A 23 11.12 3.03 -2.83
C PRO A 23 11.25 3.34 -1.34
N VAL A 24 10.13 3.56 -0.65
CA VAL A 24 10.15 3.64 0.81
C VAL A 24 10.37 2.24 1.37
N GLU A 25 11.33 2.12 2.28
CA GLU A 25 11.67 0.85 2.92
C GLU A 25 10.42 0.26 3.60
N ALA A 26 10.14 -1.02 3.34
CA ALA A 26 8.98 -1.70 3.91
C ALA A 26 9.02 -1.81 5.45
N SER A 27 10.23 -1.71 6.03
CA SER A 27 10.48 -1.68 7.47
C SER A 27 10.33 -0.30 8.10
N ASP A 28 10.07 0.77 7.33
CA ASP A 28 9.82 2.11 7.87
C ASP A 28 8.38 2.20 8.42
N ASP A 29 8.14 1.50 9.52
CA ASP A 29 6.81 1.43 10.15
C ASP A 29 6.27 2.82 10.53
N ALA A 30 7.15 3.77 10.88
CA ALA A 30 6.76 5.14 11.21
C ALA A 30 6.18 5.89 10.00
N PHE A 31 6.70 5.63 8.79
CA PHE A 31 6.08 6.14 7.57
C PHE A 31 4.73 5.47 7.29
N TRP A 32 4.70 4.13 7.31
CA TRP A 32 3.51 3.36 6.93
C TRP A 32 2.35 3.54 7.91
N ASP A 33 2.63 3.69 9.21
CA ASP A 33 1.60 3.88 10.23
C ASP A 33 0.79 5.17 10.05
N GLN A 34 1.30 6.17 9.31
CA GLN A 34 0.55 7.40 8.98
C GLN A 34 -0.75 7.12 8.19
N PHE A 35 -0.84 5.98 7.51
CA PHE A 35 -2.01 5.62 6.71
C PHE A 35 -3.17 5.01 7.52
N TRP A 36 -2.92 4.48 8.72
CA TRP A 36 -3.94 3.77 9.51
C TRP A 36 -3.94 4.04 11.01
N CYS A 37 -2.82 4.45 11.63
CA CYS A 37 -2.73 4.72 13.07
C CYS A 37 -3.24 6.11 13.46
N GLU A 38 -3.24 7.07 12.53
CA GLU A 38 -3.74 8.42 12.79
C GLU A 38 -5.27 8.51 12.68
N THR A 39 -5.88 9.29 13.58
CA THR A 39 -7.30 9.13 13.93
C THR A 39 -8.27 9.82 12.96
N TYR A 40 -9.30 9.07 12.56
CA TYR A 40 -10.56 9.50 11.92
C TYR A 40 -10.51 10.08 10.50
N THR A 41 -9.99 9.32 9.53
CA THR A 41 -10.37 9.52 8.13
C THR A 41 -11.66 8.75 7.85
N THR A 42 -12.77 9.48 7.71
CA THR A 42 -14.01 8.89 7.17
C THR A 42 -13.75 8.38 5.75
N ILE A 43 -14.61 7.52 5.21
CA ILE A 43 -14.47 7.10 3.81
C ILE A 43 -14.50 8.31 2.85
N GLN A 44 -15.27 9.36 3.16
CA GLN A 44 -15.31 10.59 2.37
C GLN A 44 -13.97 11.33 2.42
N ASP A 45 -13.32 11.38 3.58
CA ASP A 45 -11.97 11.96 3.70
C ASP A 45 -10.96 11.18 2.87
N VAL A 46 -11.01 9.84 2.88
CA VAL A 46 -10.10 9.01 2.07
C VAL A 46 -10.28 9.30 0.58
N PHE A 47 -11.51 9.41 0.10
CA PHE A 47 -11.78 9.73 -1.31
C PHE A 47 -11.32 11.15 -1.69
N THR A 48 -11.38 12.09 -0.74
CA THR A 48 -10.92 13.47 -0.93
C THR A 48 -9.40 13.59 -0.90
N LEU A 49 -8.74 12.92 0.04
CA LEU A 49 -7.29 13.01 0.28
C LEU A 49 -6.47 12.12 -0.66
N VAL A 50 -7.09 11.06 -1.22
CA VAL A 50 -6.50 10.14 -2.18
C VAL A 50 -7.29 10.21 -3.50
N PRO A 51 -7.08 11.25 -4.33
CA PRO A 51 -7.75 11.37 -5.61
C PRO A 51 -7.24 10.32 -6.60
N ALA A 52 -8.07 9.99 -7.59
CA ALA A 52 -7.78 8.92 -8.55
C ALA A 52 -6.49 9.16 -9.34
N ALA A 53 -6.22 10.41 -9.68
CA ALA A 53 -5.00 10.81 -10.39
C ALA A 53 -3.73 10.45 -9.62
N GLU A 54 -3.72 10.62 -8.29
CA GLU A 54 -2.58 10.29 -7.44
C GLU A 54 -2.35 8.78 -7.39
N ILE A 55 -3.42 7.98 -7.28
CA ILE A 55 -3.29 6.52 -7.23
C ILE A 55 -2.70 6.01 -8.55
N ARG A 56 -3.17 6.55 -9.68
CA ARG A 56 -2.60 6.23 -11.00
C ARG A 56 -1.16 6.73 -11.12
N ALA A 57 -0.83 7.91 -10.61
CA ALA A 57 0.54 8.40 -10.59
C ALA A 57 1.46 7.48 -9.78
N VAL A 58 1.08 7.05 -8.57
CA VAL A 58 1.89 6.07 -7.79
C VAL A 58 2.02 4.76 -8.57
N ARG A 59 0.95 4.29 -9.22
CA ARG A 59 0.98 3.07 -10.04
C ARG A 59 2.03 3.15 -11.15
N GLU A 60 2.12 4.30 -11.83
CA GLU A 60 3.04 4.51 -12.93
C GLU A 60 4.46 4.85 -12.46
N GLU A 61 4.61 5.77 -11.54
CA GLU A 61 5.90 6.35 -11.15
C GLU A 61 6.61 5.49 -10.09
N SER A 62 5.86 4.87 -9.19
CA SER A 62 6.41 4.15 -8.03
C SER A 62 5.60 2.88 -7.68
N PRO A 63 5.44 1.94 -8.62
CA PRO A 63 4.63 0.73 -8.43
C PRO A 63 5.06 -0.10 -7.20
N SER A 64 6.34 -0.14 -6.85
CA SER A 64 6.84 -0.81 -5.64
C SER A 64 6.29 -0.19 -4.33
N ASN A 65 6.07 1.12 -4.30
CA ASN A 65 5.47 1.80 -3.14
C ASN A 65 3.99 1.45 -3.02
N LEU A 66 3.26 1.45 -4.14
CA LEU A 66 1.84 1.05 -4.16
C LEU A 66 1.65 -0.40 -3.72
N ALA A 67 2.54 -1.29 -4.16
CA ALA A 67 2.56 -2.68 -3.75
C ALA A 67 2.79 -2.85 -2.24
N THR A 68 3.82 -2.18 -1.71
CA THR A 68 4.15 -2.21 -0.28
C THR A 68 3.01 -1.64 0.55
N LEU A 69 2.37 -0.55 0.11
CA LEU A 69 1.19 0.01 0.78
C LEU A 69 0.05 -1.01 0.89
N CYS A 70 -0.26 -1.71 -0.21
CA CYS A 70 -1.29 -2.75 -0.21
C CYS A 70 -0.92 -3.92 0.72
N TYR A 71 0.33 -4.38 0.66
CA TYR A 71 0.83 -5.45 1.51
C TYR A 71 0.69 -5.08 3.00
N LYS A 72 1.21 -3.91 3.41
CA LYS A 72 1.16 -3.47 4.81
C LYS A 72 -0.28 -3.26 5.29
N ALA A 73 -1.17 -2.75 4.44
CA ALA A 73 -2.59 -2.62 4.78
C ALA A 73 -3.25 -3.98 5.04
N VAL A 74 -2.97 -4.99 4.20
CA VAL A 74 -3.46 -6.36 4.40
C VAL A 74 -2.84 -7.01 5.64
N GLU A 75 -1.54 -6.82 5.86
CA GLU A 75 -0.82 -7.29 7.05
C GLU A 75 -1.50 -6.79 8.34
N LYS A 76 -1.83 -5.50 8.41
CA LYS A 76 -2.55 -4.92 9.56
C LYS A 76 -3.98 -5.47 9.71
N MET A 77 -4.68 -5.75 8.61
CA MET A 77 -5.99 -6.40 8.66
C MET A 77 -5.91 -7.83 9.21
N VAL A 78 -4.92 -8.61 8.78
CA VAL A 78 -4.69 -9.97 9.28
C VAL A 78 -4.31 -9.95 10.76
N GLN A 79 -3.42 -9.05 11.16
CA GLN A 79 -3.04 -8.85 12.56
C GLN A 79 -4.29 -8.54 13.41
N GLY A 80 -5.11 -7.56 13.01
CA GLY A 80 -6.32 -7.19 13.74
C GLY A 80 -7.40 -8.28 13.79
N ALA A 81 -7.42 -9.21 12.82
CA ALA A 81 -8.32 -10.36 12.81
C ALA A 81 -7.80 -11.55 13.63
N SER A 82 -6.48 -11.65 13.82
CA SER A 82 -5.83 -12.75 14.56
C SER A 82 -5.83 -12.55 16.08
N VAL A 83 -6.02 -11.30 16.54
CA VAL A 83 -6.07 -10.95 17.96
C VAL A 83 -7.50 -11.12 18.47
N GLY A 84 -7.67 -11.74 19.63
CA GLY A 84 -8.98 -12.12 20.21
C GLY A 84 -10.02 -10.99 20.26
N VAL A 85 -10.10 -10.23 21.35
CA VAL A 85 -11.03 -9.09 21.46
C VAL A 85 -10.28 -7.82 21.05
N PRO A 86 -10.55 -7.24 19.86
CA PRO A 86 -9.82 -6.08 19.38
C PRO A 86 -10.17 -4.84 20.19
N THR A 87 -9.13 -4.07 20.55
CA THR A 87 -9.25 -2.73 21.11
C THR A 87 -9.92 -1.77 20.11
N GLU A 88 -10.45 -0.64 20.59
CA GLU A 88 -10.98 0.42 19.72
C GLU A 88 -9.95 0.87 18.67
N LYS A 89 -8.69 1.01 19.10
CA LYS A 89 -7.59 1.41 18.22
C LYS A 89 -7.36 0.39 17.10
N GLU A 90 -7.30 -0.89 17.42
CA GLU A 90 -7.12 -1.95 16.42
C GLU A 90 -8.29 -2.01 15.44
N ARG A 91 -9.52 -1.86 15.94
CA ARG A 91 -10.70 -1.79 15.07
C ARG A 91 -10.60 -0.61 14.10
N GLN A 92 -10.14 0.54 14.57
CA GLN A 92 -9.96 1.72 13.74
C GLN A 92 -8.86 1.55 12.69
N ILE A 93 -7.75 0.90 13.05
CA ILE A 93 -6.66 0.56 12.11
C ILE A 93 -7.19 -0.33 10.99
N VAL A 94 -7.86 -1.44 11.33
CA VAL A 94 -8.43 -2.38 10.34
C VAL A 94 -9.43 -1.66 9.42
N LEU A 95 -10.26 -0.80 9.98
CA LEU A 95 -11.24 -0.03 9.22
C LEU A 95 -10.58 0.98 8.27
N ASN A 96 -9.50 1.64 8.69
CA ASN A 96 -8.73 2.55 7.86
C ASN A 96 -8.03 1.80 6.71
N CYS A 97 -7.39 0.66 6.99
CA CYS A 97 -6.81 -0.21 5.97
C CYS A 97 -7.87 -0.66 4.94
N THR A 98 -9.06 -1.07 5.40
CA THR A 98 -10.17 -1.47 4.53
C THR A 98 -10.63 -0.32 3.62
N ARG A 99 -10.79 0.89 4.17
CA ARG A 99 -11.16 2.10 3.41
C ARG A 99 -10.11 2.44 2.36
N LEU A 100 -8.84 2.37 2.72
CA LEU A 100 -7.74 2.65 1.81
C LEU A 100 -7.67 1.63 0.67
N LEU A 101 -7.78 0.34 0.97
CA LEU A 101 -7.81 -0.71 -0.05
C LEU A 101 -9.03 -0.59 -0.97
N THR A 102 -10.21 -0.30 -0.41
CA THR A 102 -11.43 -0.04 -1.20
C THR A 102 -11.23 1.13 -2.17
N ARG A 103 -10.43 2.13 -1.77
CA ARG A 103 -10.10 3.28 -2.62
C ARG A 103 -9.07 2.93 -3.70
N ILE A 104 -8.07 2.13 -3.39
CA ILE A 104 -6.91 1.87 -4.24
C ILE A 104 -7.14 0.75 -5.25
N LEU A 105 -7.71 -0.38 -4.81
CA LEU A 105 -7.82 -1.60 -5.60
C LEU A 105 -8.48 -1.41 -6.98
N PRO A 106 -9.56 -0.61 -7.15
CA PRO A 106 -10.15 -0.39 -8.46
C PRO A 106 -9.15 0.14 -9.49
N TYR A 107 -8.22 1.00 -9.07
CA TYR A 107 -7.22 1.62 -9.95
C TYR A 107 -6.02 0.74 -10.21
N ILE A 108 -5.72 -0.21 -9.31
CA ILE A 108 -4.73 -1.26 -9.58
C ILE A 108 -5.23 -2.15 -10.72
N PHE A 109 -6.52 -2.51 -10.71
CA PHE A 109 -7.11 -3.40 -11.71
C PHE A 109 -7.41 -2.75 -13.08
N GLU A 110 -7.21 -1.44 -13.23
CA GLU A 110 -7.22 -0.78 -14.54
C GLU A 110 -6.07 -1.23 -15.43
N ASP A 111 -4.94 -1.65 -14.83
CA ASP A 111 -3.78 -2.15 -15.54
C ASP A 111 -3.76 -3.69 -15.48
N PRO A 112 -3.85 -4.40 -16.62
CA PRO A 112 -3.83 -5.86 -16.65
C PRO A 112 -2.50 -6.46 -16.15
N ASP A 113 -1.38 -5.75 -16.27
CA ASP A 113 -0.06 -6.27 -15.88
C ASP A 113 0.06 -6.40 -14.35
N TRP A 114 -0.69 -5.58 -13.61
CA TRP A 114 -0.81 -5.67 -12.17
C TRP A 114 -1.55 -6.91 -11.67
N ARG A 115 -2.32 -7.59 -12.52
CA ARG A 115 -2.99 -8.85 -12.13
C ARG A 115 -1.99 -9.96 -11.89
N GLY A 116 -0.99 -10.09 -12.76
CA GLY A 116 0.09 -11.06 -12.59
C GLY A 116 0.86 -10.80 -11.30
N PHE A 117 1.01 -9.55 -10.92
CA PHE A 117 1.72 -9.15 -9.71
C PHE A 117 0.99 -9.46 -8.41
N PHE A 118 -0.31 -9.13 -8.33
CA PHE A 118 -1.12 -9.31 -7.12
C PHE A 118 -1.55 -10.78 -6.91
N TRP A 119 -1.73 -11.53 -8.00
CA TRP A 119 -2.29 -12.88 -7.97
C TRP A 119 -1.30 -14.00 -8.31
N SER A 120 -0.04 -13.68 -8.67
CA SER A 120 0.98 -14.72 -8.74
C SER A 120 1.17 -15.30 -7.35
N THR A 121 0.71 -16.53 -7.13
CA THR A 121 1.25 -17.40 -6.09
C THR A 121 2.76 -17.37 -6.27
N MET A 122 3.46 -16.67 -5.37
CA MET A 122 4.88 -16.87 -5.22
C MET A 122 5.06 -18.38 -5.05
N ARG A 123 5.65 -19.04 -6.05
CA ARG A 123 6.17 -20.40 -5.88
C ARG A 123 7.29 -20.27 -4.87
N SER A 124 6.93 -20.29 -3.59
CA SER A 124 7.87 -20.36 -2.51
C SER A 124 8.38 -21.80 -2.50
N SER A 125 9.65 -22.01 -2.86
CA SER A 125 10.34 -23.24 -2.44
C SER A 125 10.76 -23.15 -0.97
N VAL A 126 10.25 -22.16 -0.23
CA VAL A 126 10.47 -21.93 1.19
C VAL A 126 9.11 -21.77 1.86
N ALA A 127 8.94 -22.40 3.02
CA ALA A 127 7.66 -22.56 3.72
C ALA A 127 6.92 -21.23 4.01
N PRO A 128 5.59 -21.26 4.24
CA PRO A 128 4.69 -20.11 4.04
C PRO A 128 4.75 -18.97 5.08
N TRP A 129 5.69 -18.99 6.02
CA TRP A 129 5.65 -18.09 7.18
C TRP A 129 7.00 -17.43 7.52
N LEU A 130 8.04 -17.64 6.71
CA LEU A 130 9.37 -17.09 6.99
C LEU A 130 9.85 -16.22 5.82
N SER A 131 9.36 -14.98 5.78
CA SER A 131 10.16 -13.75 5.65
C SER A 131 9.28 -12.61 5.12
N PRO A 132 8.71 -11.78 6.01
CA PRO A 132 7.95 -10.57 5.63
C PRO A 132 8.77 -9.58 4.77
N CYS A 133 10.09 -9.70 4.78
CA CYS A 133 11.01 -8.78 4.12
C CYS A 133 11.34 -9.14 2.65
N SER A 134 10.96 -10.32 2.13
CA SER A 134 11.35 -10.74 0.77
C SER A 134 10.35 -10.35 -0.32
N PHE A 135 9.12 -10.00 0.07
CA PHE A 135 8.06 -9.57 -0.85
C PHE A 135 8.40 -8.23 -1.56
N PRO A 136 8.87 -7.17 -0.86
CA PRO A 136 9.22 -5.89 -1.48
C PRO A 136 10.34 -6.03 -2.53
N SER A 137 11.34 -6.88 -2.27
CA SER A 137 12.49 -7.06 -3.17
C SER A 137 12.10 -7.77 -4.47
N LEU A 138 11.29 -8.83 -4.38
CA LEU A 138 10.87 -9.59 -5.56
C LEU A 138 9.86 -8.84 -6.42
N ILE A 139 8.99 -8.04 -5.80
CA ILE A 139 8.07 -7.19 -6.53
C ILE A 139 8.78 -6.03 -7.23
N CYS A 140 9.77 -5.43 -6.57
CA CYS A 140 10.57 -4.35 -7.14
C CYS A 140 11.37 -4.86 -8.34
N SER A 141 12.01 -6.04 -8.22
CA SER A 141 12.71 -6.67 -9.33
C SER A 141 11.76 -7.03 -10.47
N SER A 142 10.58 -7.61 -10.19
CA SER A 142 9.65 -8.02 -11.24
C SER A 142 9.05 -6.84 -12.00
N VAL A 143 8.70 -5.74 -11.31
CA VAL A 143 8.13 -4.56 -11.97
C VAL A 143 9.17 -3.79 -12.76
N GLN A 144 10.38 -3.63 -12.22
CA GLN A 144 11.49 -3.04 -12.97
C GLN A 144 11.81 -3.86 -14.22
N ILE A 145 11.79 -5.20 -14.12
CA ILE A 145 12.00 -6.08 -15.27
C ILE A 145 10.88 -5.90 -16.31
N THR A 146 9.60 -5.92 -15.93
CA THR A 146 8.50 -5.77 -16.90
C THR A 146 8.53 -4.40 -17.60
N LYS A 147 8.76 -3.30 -16.87
CA LYS A 147 8.88 -1.96 -17.49
C LYS A 147 10.12 -1.83 -18.38
N THR A 148 11.26 -2.41 -17.98
CA THR A 148 12.49 -2.39 -18.79
C THR A 148 12.36 -3.24 -20.06
N THR A 149 11.54 -4.30 -20.02
CA THR A 149 11.31 -5.17 -21.20
C THR A 149 10.40 -4.51 -22.23
N MET A 150 9.41 -3.70 -21.82
CA MET A 150 8.56 -2.93 -22.76
C MET A 150 9.27 -1.73 -23.39
N LEU A 151 10.22 -1.08 -22.71
CA LEU A 151 10.98 0.06 -23.25
C LEU A 151 12.08 -0.34 -24.27
N ARG A 152 12.25 -1.63 -24.56
CA ARG A 152 13.32 -2.15 -25.44
C ARG A 152 12.81 -2.73 -26.76
N THR A 153 11.52 -2.53 -27.06
CA THR A 153 10.85 -3.00 -28.29
C THR A 153 10.37 -1.88 -29.20
N ASP A 154 11.07 -0.74 -29.21
CA ASP A 154 10.98 0.28 -30.27
C ASP A 154 12.36 0.52 -30.88
#